data_AF-A0A8C6XGU7-F1
#
_entry.id   AF-A0A8C6XGU7-F1
#
_cell.length_a   1.000
_cell.length_b   1.000
_cell.length_c   1.000
_cell.angle_alpha   90.00
_cell.angle_beta   90.00
_cell.angle_gamma   90.00
#
_symmetry.space_group_name_H-M   'P 1'
#
loop_
_entity.id
_entity.type
_entity.pdbx_description
1 polymer ?
#
loop_
_entity_poly.entity_id
_entity_poly.type
_entity_poly.pdbx_seq_one_letter_code
_entity_poly.pdbx_strand_id
1 'polypeptide(L)'
;MEREVSVFLQESAEPRRRFRPMNKIERSILHDVAEVAGLAAFSFGDENARYVMLFKAKFTPCDELKAYRRGEEWDPRQAEEQRRMKEAAQWQAEEEALHRQAKVTPLSNYKDKYSHLIGWVAAKDATQAMEANKAYSLPVANKRDTRSIEEAINEIRAKKRLRQSEEAKT
;
A
#
# COMPACT_ATOMS: atom_id res chain seq x y z
N MET A 1 -15.99 -36.47 -33.41
CA MET A 1 -15.53 -35.07 -33.52
C MET A 1 -16.48 -34.18 -34.31
N GLU A 2 -16.53 -34.20 -35.65
CA GLU A 2 -17.39 -33.27 -36.43
C GLU A 2 -18.87 -33.30 -36.01
N ARG A 3 -19.44 -34.50 -35.82
CA ARG A 3 -20.81 -34.66 -35.35
C ARG A 3 -21.02 -34.07 -33.96
N GLU A 4 -20.07 -34.25 -33.05
CA GLU A 4 -20.14 -33.71 -31.68
C GLU A 4 -20.07 -32.17 -31.70
N VAL A 5 -19.21 -31.60 -32.54
CA VAL A 5 -19.11 -30.14 -32.72
C VAL A 5 -20.41 -29.58 -33.30
N SER A 6 -20.99 -30.27 -34.30
CA SER A 6 -22.29 -29.88 -34.88
C SER A 6 -23.43 -29.96 -33.87
N VAL A 7 -23.48 -31.00 -33.03
CA VAL A 7 -24.47 -31.12 -31.96
C VAL A 7 -24.29 -29.99 -30.95
N PHE A 8 -23.06 -29.71 -30.52
CA PHE A 8 -22.76 -28.60 -29.61
C PHE A 8 -23.15 -27.22 -30.19
N LEU A 9 -23.01 -27.03 -31.50
CA LEU A 9 -23.43 -25.81 -32.17
C LEU A 9 -24.96 -25.65 -32.16
N GLN A 10 -25.70 -26.73 -32.35
CA GLN A 10 -27.17 -26.75 -32.32
C GLN A 10 -27.72 -26.60 -30.90
N GLU A 11 -27.06 -27.22 -29.91
CA GLU A 11 -27.53 -27.26 -28.53
C GLU A 11 -27.26 -25.92 -27.83
N SER A 12 -28.28 -25.07 -27.66
CA SER A 12 -28.14 -23.70 -27.17
C SER A 12 -27.82 -23.59 -25.67
N ALA A 13 -27.96 -24.67 -24.90
CA ALA A 13 -27.93 -24.63 -23.43
C ALA A 13 -26.54 -24.38 -22.84
N GLU A 14 -25.48 -24.94 -23.44
CA GLU A 14 -24.13 -24.83 -22.88
C GLU A 14 -23.28 -23.79 -23.62
N PRO A 15 -22.66 -22.83 -22.91
CA PRO A 15 -21.81 -21.81 -23.54
C PRO A 15 -20.43 -22.35 -23.96
N ARG A 16 -19.98 -23.41 -23.30
CA ARG A 16 -18.66 -24.03 -23.49
C ARG A 16 -18.73 -25.54 -23.29
N ARG A 17 -17.85 -26.28 -23.97
CA ARG A 17 -17.74 -27.73 -23.85
C ARG A 17 -16.28 -28.16 -23.68
N ARG A 18 -16.01 -28.97 -22.67
CA ARG A 18 -14.69 -29.56 -22.40
C ARG A 18 -14.60 -30.97 -22.98
N PHE A 19 -13.55 -31.20 -23.77
CA PHE A 19 -13.20 -32.53 -24.27
C PHE A 19 -12.24 -33.25 -23.32
N ARG A 20 -12.14 -34.57 -23.50
CA ARG A 20 -11.13 -35.39 -22.79
C ARG A 20 -9.72 -34.98 -23.26
N PRO A 21 -8.68 -35.23 -22.43
CA PRO A 21 -7.30 -35.12 -22.90
C PRO A 21 -7.08 -36.00 -24.14
N MET A 22 -6.40 -35.45 -25.14
CA MET A 22 -6.27 -36.05 -26.47
C MET A 22 -4.86 -35.84 -27.03
N ASN A 23 -4.49 -36.67 -27.99
CA ASN A 23 -3.19 -36.62 -28.66
C ASN A 23 -3.02 -35.33 -29.48
N LYS A 24 -1.78 -34.96 -29.79
CA LYS A 24 -1.47 -33.72 -30.53
C LYS A 24 -2.24 -33.60 -31.86
N ILE A 25 -2.34 -34.71 -32.61
CA ILE A 25 -3.02 -34.76 -33.91
C ILE A 25 -4.52 -34.58 -33.74
N GLU A 26 -5.14 -35.31 -32.80
CA GLU A 26 -6.56 -35.21 -32.50
C GLU A 26 -6.97 -33.81 -32.08
N ARG A 27 -6.14 -33.14 -31.25
CA ARG A 27 -6.37 -31.75 -30.89
C ARG A 27 -6.29 -30.82 -32.10
N SER A 28 -5.30 -31.01 -32.98
CA SER A 28 -5.16 -30.20 -34.21
C SER A 28 -6.41 -30.31 -35.08
N ILE A 29 -6.89 -31.54 -35.32
CA ILE A 29 -8.10 -31.78 -36.10
C ILE A 29 -9.31 -31.09 -35.46
N LEU A 30 -9.44 -31.15 -34.13
CA LEU A 30 -10.54 -30.50 -33.44
C LEU A 30 -10.49 -28.96 -33.55
N HIS A 31 -9.29 -28.37 -33.54
CA HIS A 31 -9.12 -26.94 -33.79
C HIS A 31 -9.57 -26.57 -35.21
N ASP A 32 -9.16 -27.32 -36.22
CA ASP A 32 -9.53 -27.06 -37.62
C ASP A 32 -11.06 -27.16 -37.81
N VAL A 33 -11.69 -28.22 -37.28
CA VAL A 33 -13.14 -28.41 -37.34
C VAL A 33 -13.89 -27.30 -36.60
N ALA A 34 -13.39 -26.86 -35.45
CA ALA A 34 -14.00 -25.77 -34.69
C ALA A 34 -13.89 -24.42 -35.42
N GLU A 35 -12.76 -24.15 -36.07
CA GLU A 35 -12.56 -22.94 -36.88
C GLU A 35 -13.55 -22.88 -38.05
N VAL A 36 -13.72 -23.99 -38.77
CA VAL A 36 -14.72 -24.10 -39.86
C VAL A 36 -16.14 -23.88 -39.34
N ALA A 37 -16.45 -24.36 -38.14
CA ALA A 37 -17.75 -24.17 -37.50
C ALA A 37 -17.94 -22.77 -36.88
N GLY A 38 -16.93 -21.89 -36.89
CA GLY A 38 -16.98 -20.56 -36.29
C GLY A 38 -16.98 -20.56 -34.75
N LEU A 39 -16.41 -21.59 -34.14
CA LEU A 39 -16.27 -21.72 -32.69
C LEU A 39 -14.84 -21.39 -32.25
N ALA A 40 -14.70 -20.84 -31.05
CA ALA A 40 -13.39 -20.58 -30.47
C ALA A 40 -12.88 -21.84 -29.73
N ALA A 41 -11.75 -22.38 -30.18
CA ALA A 41 -11.12 -23.56 -29.59
C ALA A 41 -9.82 -23.19 -28.87
N PHE A 42 -9.66 -23.65 -27.64
CA PHE A 42 -8.44 -23.42 -26.85
C PHE A 42 -7.97 -24.70 -26.17
N SER A 43 -6.65 -24.94 -26.20
CA SER A 43 -6.03 -26.09 -25.53
C SER A 43 -5.48 -25.71 -24.16
N PHE A 44 -5.78 -26.51 -23.15
CA PHE A 44 -5.35 -26.30 -21.76
C PHE A 44 -4.77 -27.57 -21.14
N GLY A 45 -3.95 -27.41 -20.11
CA GLY A 45 -3.30 -28.51 -19.39
C GLY A 45 -1.85 -28.76 -19.81
N ASP A 46 -1.21 -29.65 -19.05
CA ASP A 46 0.19 -30.04 -19.19
C ASP A 46 0.42 -30.95 -20.40
N GLU A 47 1.68 -31.14 -20.80
CA GLU A 47 2.06 -31.83 -22.05
C GLU A 47 1.43 -33.23 -22.20
N ASN A 48 1.32 -33.98 -21.10
CA ASN A 48 0.80 -35.35 -21.09
C ASN A 48 -0.73 -35.43 -20.93
N ALA A 49 -1.40 -34.35 -20.53
CA ALA A 49 -2.84 -34.34 -20.23
C ALA A 49 -3.56 -33.14 -20.86
N ARG A 50 -3.05 -32.64 -21.98
CA ARG A 50 -3.61 -31.46 -22.66
C ARG A 50 -4.95 -31.81 -23.30
N TYR A 51 -5.97 -31.04 -22.95
CA TYR A 51 -7.34 -31.15 -23.44
C TYR A 51 -7.74 -29.88 -24.21
N VAL A 52 -8.85 -29.94 -24.95
CA VAL A 52 -9.39 -28.80 -25.71
C VAL A 52 -10.74 -28.41 -25.14
N MET A 53 -10.98 -27.10 -25.04
CA MET A 53 -12.29 -26.53 -24.75
C MET A 53 -12.78 -25.72 -25.94
N LEU A 54 -14.05 -25.93 -26.28
CA LEU A 54 -14.76 -25.16 -27.29
C LEU A 54 -15.65 -24.14 -26.61
N PHE A 55 -15.69 -22.95 -27.18
CA PHE A 55 -16.51 -21.83 -26.76
C PHE A 55 -17.33 -21.35 -27.95
N LYS A 56 -18.59 -21.02 -27.70
CA LYS A 56 -19.43 -20.34 -28.70
C LYS A 56 -18.91 -18.93 -28.93
N ALA A 57 -19.07 -18.40 -30.14
CA ALA A 57 -18.56 -17.09 -30.52
C ALA A 57 -18.95 -15.96 -29.54
N LYS A 58 -20.19 -15.97 -29.02
CA LYS A 58 -20.67 -15.00 -28.02
C LYS A 58 -20.03 -15.13 -26.63
N PHE A 59 -19.47 -16.29 -26.31
CA PHE A 59 -18.90 -16.64 -25.01
C PHE A 59 -17.40 -16.90 -25.11
N THR A 60 -16.73 -16.22 -26.05
CA THR A 60 -15.29 -16.36 -26.25
C THR A 60 -14.55 -15.80 -25.02
N PRO A 61 -13.71 -16.60 -24.34
CA PRO A 61 -13.02 -16.17 -23.13
C PRO A 61 -11.93 -15.15 -23.49
N CYS A 62 -12.01 -13.95 -22.94
CA CYS A 62 -10.93 -12.94 -23.03
C CYS A 62 -10.07 -12.98 -21.76
N ASP A 63 -10.66 -12.66 -20.61
CA ASP A 63 -9.96 -12.66 -19.32
C ASP A 63 -9.84 -14.06 -18.72
N GLU A 64 -10.81 -14.93 -19.00
CA GLU A 64 -10.91 -16.29 -18.42
C GLU A 64 -9.77 -17.22 -18.87
N LEU A 65 -9.13 -16.92 -20.01
CA LEU A 65 -8.03 -17.71 -20.58
C LEU A 65 -6.89 -17.93 -19.60
N LYS A 66 -6.56 -16.91 -18.79
CA LYS A 66 -5.46 -17.00 -17.83
C LYS A 66 -5.81 -17.91 -16.66
N ALA A 67 -7.04 -17.85 -16.16
CA ALA A 67 -7.52 -18.74 -15.10
C ALA A 67 -7.49 -20.20 -15.57
N TYR A 68 -7.99 -20.47 -16.78
CA TYR A 68 -7.97 -21.81 -17.36
C TYR A 68 -6.57 -22.36 -17.62
N ARG A 69 -5.61 -21.50 -18.00
CA ARG A 69 -4.20 -21.91 -18.12
C ARG A 69 -3.57 -22.27 -16.77
N ARG A 70 -4.04 -21.68 -15.67
CA ARG A 70 -3.63 -22.03 -14.30
C ARG A 70 -4.37 -23.25 -13.75
N GLY A 71 -5.43 -23.71 -14.43
CA GLY A 71 -6.28 -24.80 -13.96
C GLY A 71 -7.30 -24.39 -12.91
N GLU A 72 -7.54 -23.08 -12.75
CA GLU A 72 -8.55 -22.54 -11.84
C GLU A 72 -9.94 -22.59 -12.49
N GLU A 73 -10.98 -22.84 -11.70
CA GLU A 73 -12.36 -22.78 -12.16
C GLU A 73 -12.83 -21.32 -12.21
N TRP A 74 -13.32 -20.90 -13.38
CA TRP A 74 -13.80 -19.54 -13.58
C TRP A 74 -15.30 -19.45 -13.29
N ASP A 75 -15.63 -18.78 -12.19
CA ASP A 75 -16.99 -18.39 -11.83
C ASP A 75 -17.27 -16.94 -12.31
N PRO A 76 -18.29 -16.71 -13.16
CA PRO A 76 -18.60 -15.38 -13.68
C PRO A 76 -18.94 -14.35 -12.59
N ARG A 77 -19.47 -14.77 -11.43
CA ARG A 77 -19.79 -13.84 -10.33
C ARG A 77 -18.53 -13.32 -9.64
N GLN A 78 -17.61 -14.23 -9.34
CA GLN A 78 -16.33 -13.89 -8.73
C GLN A 78 -15.48 -13.03 -9.66
N ALA A 79 -15.58 -13.26 -10.98
CA ALA A 79 -14.92 -12.44 -11.98
C ALA A 79 -15.39 -10.99 -11.98
N GLU A 80 -16.69 -10.76 -11.88
CA GLU A 80 -17.26 -9.40 -11.85
C GLU A 80 -16.84 -8.66 -10.57
N GLU A 81 -16.84 -9.35 -9.43
CA GLU A 81 -16.33 -8.83 -8.16
C GLU A 81 -14.84 -8.47 -8.25
N GLN A 82 -14.01 -9.36 -8.79
CA GLN A 82 -12.58 -9.10 -8.99
C GLN A 82 -12.34 -7.94 -9.96
N ARG A 83 -13.17 -7.79 -11.02
CA ARG A 83 -13.07 -6.67 -11.95
C ARG A 83 -13.38 -5.36 -11.24
N ARG A 84 -14.46 -5.31 -10.46
CA ARG A 84 -14.81 -4.15 -9.62
C ARG A 84 -13.70 -3.77 -8.66
N MET A 85 -13.09 -4.75 -8.00
CA MET A 85 -11.97 -4.51 -7.07
C MET A 85 -10.74 -3.97 -7.80
N LYS A 86 -10.42 -4.50 -8.98
CA LYS A 86 -9.32 -3.99 -9.81
C LYS A 86 -9.58 -2.58 -10.33
N GLU A 87 -10.78 -2.30 -10.83
CA GLU A 87 -11.18 -0.96 -11.29
C GLU A 87 -11.10 0.05 -10.14
N ALA A 88 -11.59 -0.31 -8.94
CA ALA A 88 -11.47 0.53 -7.75
C ALA A 88 -10.00 0.76 -7.34
N ALA A 89 -9.17 -0.29 -7.38
CA ALA A 89 -7.74 -0.16 -7.09
C ALA A 89 -7.00 0.69 -8.14
N GLN A 90 -7.38 0.58 -9.42
CA GLN A 90 -6.83 1.43 -10.49
C GLN A 90 -7.23 2.89 -10.29
N TRP A 91 -8.49 3.16 -9.97
CA TRP A 91 -8.97 4.50 -9.65
C TRP A 91 -8.20 5.10 -8.48
N GLN A 92 -8.06 4.35 -7.37
CA GLN A 92 -7.27 4.80 -6.22
C GLN A 92 -5.80 5.05 -6.58
N ALA A 93 -5.19 4.18 -7.39
CA ALA A 93 -3.81 4.36 -7.83
C ALA A 93 -3.64 5.58 -8.74
N GLU A 94 -4.63 5.89 -9.57
CA GLU A 94 -4.64 7.07 -10.43
C GLU A 94 -4.85 8.36 -9.62
N GLU A 95 -5.77 8.35 -8.65
CA GLU A 95 -5.93 9.43 -7.66
C GLU A 95 -4.65 9.65 -6.86
N GLU A 96 -4.02 8.58 -6.39
CA GLU A 96 -2.72 8.66 -5.71
C GLU A 96 -1.62 9.18 -6.64
N ALA A 97 -1.60 8.79 -7.91
CA ALA A 97 -0.62 9.27 -8.88
C ALA A 97 -0.81 10.77 -9.15
N LEU A 98 -2.06 11.23 -9.29
CA LEU A 98 -2.39 12.65 -9.42
C LEU A 98 -2.00 13.42 -8.16
N HIS A 99 -2.30 12.88 -6.97
CA HIS A 99 -1.88 13.46 -5.69
C HIS A 99 -0.35 13.49 -5.52
N ARG A 100 0.37 12.46 -6.00
CA ARG A 100 1.84 12.44 -6.01
C ARG A 100 2.40 13.51 -6.94
N GLN A 101 1.80 13.73 -8.12
CA GLN A 101 2.18 14.80 -9.04
C GLN A 101 1.91 16.20 -8.46
N ALA A 102 0.82 16.36 -7.68
CA ALA A 102 0.50 17.62 -7.00
C ALA A 102 1.43 17.94 -5.82
N LYS A 103 2.17 16.95 -5.31
CA LYS A 103 3.14 17.16 -4.23
C LYS A 103 4.40 17.81 -4.80
N VAL A 104 4.36 19.14 -4.96
CA VAL A 104 5.50 19.95 -5.37
C VAL A 104 6.58 19.87 -4.29
N THR A 105 7.49 18.91 -4.42
CA THR A 105 8.75 18.94 -3.69
C THR A 105 9.68 19.92 -4.38
N PRO A 106 10.10 21.01 -3.74
CA PRO A 106 11.01 21.97 -4.36
C PRO A 106 12.33 21.28 -4.74
N LEU A 107 12.85 21.55 -5.93
CA LEU A 107 14.06 20.92 -6.50
C LEU A 107 15.30 21.07 -5.61
N SER A 108 15.37 22.15 -4.82
CA SER A 108 16.34 22.29 -3.76
C SER A 108 15.67 22.80 -2.50
N ASN A 109 16.10 22.30 -1.34
CA ASN A 109 15.70 22.89 -0.07
C ASN A 109 16.35 24.27 0.04
N TYR A 110 15.55 25.34 0.04
CA TYR A 110 16.02 26.74 0.14
C TYR A 110 16.95 26.97 1.34
N LYS A 111 16.77 26.20 2.42
CA LYS A 111 17.63 26.24 3.61
C LYS A 111 19.08 25.86 3.29
N ASP A 112 19.32 25.03 2.29
CA ASP A 112 20.67 24.58 1.92
C ASP A 112 21.46 25.71 1.26
N LYS A 113 20.80 26.54 0.43
CA LYS A 113 21.39 27.72 -0.21
C LYS A 113 21.92 28.72 0.82
N TYR A 114 21.23 28.89 1.94
CA TYR A 114 21.60 29.81 3.02
C TYR A 114 22.17 29.11 4.24
N SER A 115 22.60 27.85 4.12
CA SER A 115 23.21 27.09 5.22
C SER A 115 24.39 27.83 5.88
N HIS A 116 25.14 28.60 5.09
CA HIS A 116 26.23 29.48 5.54
C HIS A 116 25.76 30.70 6.34
N LEU A 117 24.56 31.23 6.06
CA LEU A 117 23.96 32.36 6.78
C LEU A 117 23.18 31.90 8.03
N ILE A 118 22.50 30.75 7.91
CA ILE A 118 21.77 30.09 9.01
C ILE A 118 22.75 29.47 10.02
N GLY A 119 24.02 29.27 9.61
CA GLY A 119 25.09 28.86 10.49
C GLY A 119 24.90 27.46 11.04
N TRP A 120 24.57 26.47 10.19
CA TRP A 120 24.32 25.10 10.65
C TRP A 120 25.55 24.45 11.31
N VAL A 121 26.75 24.78 10.81
CA VAL A 121 28.04 24.38 11.41
C VAL A 121 28.32 25.19 12.68
N ALA A 122 28.14 26.52 12.62
CA ALA A 122 28.32 27.40 13.76
C ALA A 122 27.35 27.09 14.92
N ALA A 123 26.15 26.59 14.63
CA ALA A 123 25.17 26.16 15.63
C ALA A 123 25.62 24.87 16.33
N LYS A 124 26.16 23.88 15.59
CA LYS A 124 26.74 22.68 16.19
C LYS A 124 27.94 23.03 17.09
N ASP A 125 28.84 23.87 16.59
CA ASP A 125 30.01 24.31 17.35
C ASP A 125 29.63 25.18 18.55
N ALA A 126 28.61 26.04 18.43
CA ALA A 126 28.08 26.83 19.54
C ALA A 126 27.38 25.95 20.59
N THR A 127 26.70 24.88 20.17
CA THR A 127 26.09 23.92 21.10
C THR A 127 27.18 23.20 21.89
N GLN A 128 28.23 22.74 21.22
CA GLN A 128 29.39 22.10 21.85
C GLN A 128 30.17 23.07 22.75
N ALA A 129 30.31 24.34 22.36
CA ALA A 129 30.93 25.39 23.16
C ALA A 129 30.09 25.74 24.41
N MET A 130 28.76 25.70 24.32
CA MET A 130 27.87 25.94 25.45
C MET A 130 27.94 24.79 26.47
N GLU A 131 28.11 23.54 26.02
CA GLU A 131 28.40 22.40 26.90
C GLU A 131 29.77 22.52 27.59
N ALA A 132 30.80 22.95 26.87
CA ALA A 132 32.14 23.16 27.44
C ALA A 132 32.17 24.29 28.48
N ASN A 133 31.46 25.40 28.22
CA ASN A 133 31.32 26.50 29.18
C ASN A 133 30.53 26.11 30.43
N LYS A 134 29.70 25.06 30.37
CA LYS A 134 29.01 24.49 31.53
C LYS A 134 29.99 23.86 32.54
N ALA A 135 31.16 23.42 32.09
CA ALA A 135 32.21 22.85 32.94
C ALA A 135 33.09 23.92 33.63
N TYR A 136 33.29 25.07 33.00
CA TYR A 136 34.16 26.15 33.53
C TYR A 136 33.40 27.29 34.23
N SER A 137 32.08 27.35 34.09
CA SER A 137 31.25 28.32 34.83
C SER A 137 30.92 27.79 36.22
N LEU A 138 31.17 28.59 37.26
CA LEU A 138 30.68 28.30 38.62
C LEU A 138 29.20 27.90 38.55
N PRO A 139 28.79 26.73 39.11
CA PRO A 139 27.47 26.17 38.87
C PRO A 139 26.38 27.12 39.39
N VAL A 140 25.72 27.82 38.45
CA VAL A 140 24.49 28.59 38.73
C VAL A 140 23.37 27.66 39.22
N ALA A 141 23.50 26.35 39.03
CA ALA A 141 22.67 25.33 39.65
C ALA A 141 22.63 25.45 41.19
N ASN A 142 23.73 25.84 41.83
CA ASN A 142 23.79 26.02 43.28
C ASN A 142 23.25 27.39 43.76
N LYS A 143 22.85 28.27 42.82
CA LYS A 143 22.31 29.61 43.10
C LYS A 143 20.80 29.71 42.85
N ARG A 144 20.16 28.67 42.30
CA ARG A 144 18.71 28.61 42.13
C ARG A 144 18.10 28.03 43.41
N ASP A 145 17.12 28.74 43.97
CA ASP A 145 16.34 28.21 45.09
C ASP A 145 15.58 26.96 44.62
N THR A 146 15.82 25.83 45.27
CA THR A 146 15.17 24.54 44.95
C THR A 146 13.81 24.40 45.64
N ARG A 147 13.44 25.34 46.52
CA ARG A 147 12.14 25.34 47.19
C ARG A 147 11.02 25.66 46.22
N SER A 148 9.86 25.04 46.43
CA SER A 148 8.65 25.44 45.70
C SER A 148 8.25 26.87 46.09
N ILE A 149 7.62 27.60 45.17
CA ILE A 149 7.11 28.95 45.41
C ILE A 149 6.18 28.96 46.65
N GLU A 150 5.40 27.90 46.82
CA GLU A 150 4.48 27.76 47.95
C GLU A 150 5.20 27.56 49.28
N GLU A 151 6.28 26.77 49.29
CA GLU A 151 7.13 26.57 50.48
C GLU A 151 7.78 27.88 50.90
N ALA A 152 8.32 28.64 49.95
CA ALA A 152 8.91 29.94 50.20
C ALA A 152 7.88 30.93 50.77
N ILE A 153 6.65 30.95 50.24
CA ILE A 153 5.57 31.80 50.74
C ILE A 153 5.18 31.40 52.17
N ASN A 154 5.10 30.10 52.46
CA ASN A 154 4.75 29.60 53.79
C ASN A 154 5.81 29.92 54.83
N GLU A 155 7.09 29.81 54.47
CA GLU A 155 8.21 30.19 55.35
C GLU A 155 8.21 31.70 55.64
N ILE A 156 7.95 32.53 54.62
CA ILE A 156 7.79 33.99 54.80
C ILE A 156 6.63 34.29 55.76
N ARG A 157 5.49 33.60 55.61
CA ARG A 157 4.33 33.77 56.51
C ARG A 157 4.65 33.33 57.94
N ALA A 158 5.33 32.21 58.13
CA ALA A 158 5.72 31.71 59.44
C ALA A 158 6.69 32.68 60.14
N LYS A 159 7.70 33.18 59.41
CA LYS A 159 8.67 34.15 59.93
C LYS A 159 8.03 35.49 60.32
N LYS A 160 7.01 35.94 59.57
CA LYS A 160 6.21 37.12 59.94
C LYS A 160 5.42 36.92 61.24
N ARG A 161 4.80 35.75 61.43
CA ARG A 161 4.06 35.44 62.69
C ARG A 161 4.99 35.36 63.90
N LEU A 162 6.17 34.77 63.74
CA LEU A 162 7.18 34.70 64.80
C LEU A 162 7.62 36.09 65.24
N ARG A 163 7.98 36.99 64.29
CA ARG A 163 8.32 38.38 64.61
C ARG A 163 7.20 39.11 65.35
N GLN A 164 5.96 38.96 64.91
CA GLN A 164 4.81 39.57 65.59
C GLN A 164 4.61 39.02 67.01
N SER A 165 4.87 37.72 67.23
CA SER A 165 4.78 37.11 68.56
C SER A 165 5.94 37.49 69.49
N GLU A 166 7.12 37.78 68.93
CA GLU A 166 8.28 38.30 69.66
C GLU A 166 8.05 39.76 70.05
N GLU A 167 7.55 40.58 69.12
CA GLU A 167 7.17 41.98 69.37
C GLU A 167 6.03 42.11 70.40
N ALA A 168 5.07 41.17 70.40
CA ALA A 168 3.99 41.14 71.40
C ALA A 168 4.41 40.61 72.79
N LYS A 169 5.63 40.05 72.92
CA LYS A 169 6.20 39.56 74.20
C LYS A 169 7.18 40.55 74.84
N THR A 170 7.46 41.67 74.18
CA THR A 170 8.22 42.83 74.70
C THR A 170 7.28 43.96 75.09
#